data_AF-A0A8B6XGV9-F1
#
_entry.id   AF-A0A8B6XGV9-F1
#
_cell.length_a   1.000
_cell.length_b   1.000
_cell.length_c   1.000
_cell.angle_alpha   90.00
_cell.angle_beta   90.00
_cell.angle_gamma   90.00
#
_symmetry.space_group_name_H-M   'P 1'
#
loop_
_entity.id
_entity.type
_entity.pdbx_description
1 polymer ?
#
loop_
_entity_poly.entity_id
_entity_poly.type
_entity_poly.pdbx_seq_one_letter_code
_entity_poly.pdbx_strand_id
1 'polypeptide(L)'
;MVALNERKGEIRIQFKDVPGDIFEGRTVRNELVIRVQPDEAVYCKMMTKKPGMFIDPIETELDLTYSRRYKNVHMPDAYDRLLLDVFYGTQLNFVRSDELAEAWRIFTPVLHAYDAEKIEPVKYKFGTRGPTEADKLIVEKGYYKYSDTYIWSSNCKAAL
;
A
#
# COMPACT_ATOMS: atom_id res chain seq x y z
N MET A 1 17.14 -11.00 8.73
CA MET A 1 17.03 -9.73 7.99
C MET A 1 16.25 -10.02 6.72
N VAL A 2 15.10 -9.37 6.51
CA VAL A 2 14.31 -9.57 5.28
C VAL A 2 14.94 -8.71 4.18
N ALA A 3 15.18 -9.29 3.01
CA ALA A 3 16.07 -8.74 1.98
C ALA A 3 15.30 -8.25 0.73
N LEU A 4 14.21 -7.53 0.94
CA LEU A 4 13.41 -6.95 -0.14
C LEU A 4 14.07 -5.68 -0.71
N ASN A 5 13.58 -5.23 -1.85
CA ASN A 5 14.08 -4.06 -2.58
C ASN A 5 13.94 -2.73 -1.82
N GLU A 6 12.93 -2.59 -0.97
CA GLU A 6 12.65 -1.33 -0.26
C GLU A 6 12.02 -1.60 1.13
N ARG A 7 12.25 -0.67 2.07
CA ARG A 7 11.49 -0.61 3.32
C ARG A 7 10.23 0.19 3.04
N LYS A 8 9.06 -0.44 3.09
CA LYS A 8 7.78 0.23 2.81
C LYS A 8 6.64 -0.41 3.60
N GLY A 9 5.90 0.40 4.34
CA GLY A 9 4.60 0.07 4.92
C GLY A 9 3.52 0.87 4.19
N GLU A 10 2.71 0.19 3.37
CA GLU A 10 1.65 0.83 2.61
C GLU A 10 0.36 0.00 2.65
N ILE A 11 -0.76 0.70 2.60
CA ILE A 11 -2.09 0.13 2.39
C ILE A 11 -2.54 0.62 1.02
N ARG A 12 -2.93 -0.31 0.15
CA ARG A 12 -3.41 -0.02 -1.19
C ARG A 12 -4.80 -0.58 -1.39
N ILE A 13 -5.70 0.28 -1.82
CA ILE A 13 -7.08 -0.07 -2.17
C ILE A 13 -7.22 0.17 -3.66
N GLN A 14 -7.32 -0.91 -4.45
CA GLN A 14 -7.59 -0.83 -5.88
C GLN A 14 -9.09 -0.90 -6.13
N PHE A 15 -9.65 0.12 -6.79
CA PHE A 15 -11.06 0.17 -7.15
C PHE A 15 -11.37 -0.72 -8.36
N LYS A 16 -12.65 -1.05 -8.55
CA LYS A 16 -13.10 -1.79 -9.74
C LYS A 16 -13.02 -0.92 -10.99
N ASP A 17 -13.03 -1.58 -12.15
CA ASP A 17 -13.09 -0.93 -13.46
C ASP A 17 -14.39 -0.10 -13.58
N VAL A 18 -14.34 1.04 -14.26
CA VAL A 18 -15.51 1.91 -14.47
C VAL A 18 -16.50 1.19 -15.40
N PRO A 19 -17.79 1.08 -15.03
CA PRO A 19 -18.78 0.45 -15.90
C PRO A 19 -19.09 1.35 -17.10
N GLY A 20 -19.06 0.77 -18.31
CA GLY A 20 -19.38 1.51 -19.54
C GLY A 20 -18.21 2.33 -20.07
N ASP A 21 -17.09 1.67 -20.36
CA ASP A 21 -15.88 2.34 -20.84
C ASP A 21 -16.07 2.93 -22.24
N ILE A 22 -16.02 4.26 -22.31
CA ILE A 22 -16.07 5.05 -23.54
C ILE A 22 -14.67 5.42 -24.06
N PHE A 23 -13.62 5.01 -23.35
CA PHE A 23 -12.22 5.32 -23.66
C PHE A 23 -11.45 4.11 -24.22
N GLU A 24 -12.15 3.14 -24.83
CA GLU A 24 -11.55 2.03 -25.58
C GLU A 24 -10.53 1.18 -24.80
N GLY A 25 -10.76 0.93 -23.51
CA GLY A 25 -9.86 0.15 -22.65
C GLY A 25 -8.68 0.95 -22.11
N ARG A 26 -8.62 2.27 -22.34
CA ARG A 26 -7.52 3.13 -21.89
C ARG A 26 -7.65 3.59 -20.43
N THR A 27 -8.75 3.26 -19.75
CA THR A 27 -8.92 3.56 -18.33
C THR A 27 -8.20 2.56 -17.44
N VAL A 28 -7.41 3.07 -16.49
CA VAL A 28 -6.81 2.27 -15.42
C VAL A 28 -7.68 2.37 -14.16
N ARG A 29 -7.62 1.34 -13.31
CA ARG A 29 -8.32 1.34 -12.01
C ARG A 29 -7.77 2.45 -11.11
N ASN A 30 -8.67 3.16 -10.46
CA ASN A 30 -8.28 4.11 -9.42
C ASN A 30 -7.64 3.35 -8.24
N GLU A 31 -6.74 4.01 -7.52
CA GLU A 31 -6.09 3.43 -6.35
C GLU A 31 -5.99 4.45 -5.22
N LEU A 32 -6.46 4.09 -4.03
CA LEU A 32 -6.14 4.85 -2.81
C LEU A 32 -4.94 4.21 -2.15
N VAL A 33 -3.87 4.99 -1.99
CA VAL A 33 -2.64 4.54 -1.35
C VAL A 33 -2.39 5.35 -0.09
N ILE A 34 -2.27 4.65 1.02
CA ILE A 34 -1.90 5.20 2.32
C ILE A 34 -0.52 4.64 2.65
N ARG A 35 0.51 5.47 2.50
CA ARG A 35 1.88 5.14 2.88
C ARG A 35 2.10 5.53 4.33
N VAL A 36 2.34 4.53 5.17
CA VAL A 36 2.59 4.67 6.61
C VAL A 36 4.06 4.97 6.89
N GLN A 37 4.99 4.36 6.13
CA GLN A 37 6.43 4.63 6.25
C GLN A 37 7.20 4.07 5.05
N PRO A 38 8.36 4.63 4.69
CA PRO A 38 8.85 5.97 5.00
C PRO A 38 8.07 7.05 4.24
N ASP A 39 8.22 8.31 4.62
CA ASP A 39 7.55 9.46 4.01
C ASP A 39 6.02 9.31 3.98
N GLU A 40 5.38 9.59 5.11
CA GLU A 40 3.94 9.48 5.30
C GLU A 40 3.21 10.28 4.22
N ALA A 41 2.41 9.57 3.43
CA ALA A 41 1.70 10.15 2.32
C ALA A 41 0.36 9.44 2.10
N VAL A 42 -0.65 10.21 1.74
CA VAL A 42 -1.92 9.68 1.24
C VAL A 42 -2.10 10.22 -0.16
N TYR A 43 -2.21 9.32 -1.14
CA TYR A 43 -2.47 9.73 -2.51
C TYR A 43 -3.52 8.85 -3.17
N CYS A 44 -4.33 9.48 -4.03
CA CYS A 44 -5.33 8.81 -4.81
C CYS A 44 -4.94 8.88 -6.29
N LYS A 45 -4.65 7.73 -6.90
CA LYS A 45 -4.45 7.61 -8.34
C LYS A 45 -5.80 7.62 -9.04
N MET A 46 -5.92 8.46 -10.04
CA MET A 46 -7.12 8.63 -10.83
C MET A 46 -6.81 9.01 -12.28
N MET A 47 -7.79 8.80 -13.14
CA MET A 47 -7.70 9.23 -14.53
C MET A 47 -8.13 10.70 -14.64
N THR A 48 -7.31 11.53 -15.27
CA THR A 48 -7.65 12.91 -15.64
C THR A 48 -7.50 13.10 -17.15
N LYS A 49 -8.10 14.17 -17.69
CA LYS A 49 -7.84 14.57 -19.08
C LYS A 49 -6.38 14.99 -19.21
N LYS A 50 -5.68 14.49 -20.22
CA LYS A 50 -4.32 14.95 -20.54
C LYS A 50 -4.31 16.48 -20.76
N PRO A 51 -3.48 17.24 -20.02
CA PRO A 51 -3.35 18.67 -20.25
C PRO A 51 -2.92 18.97 -21.69
N GLY A 52 -3.62 19.88 -22.36
CA GLY A 52 -3.39 20.24 -23.76
C GLY A 52 -4.62 20.01 -24.66
N MET A 53 -4.37 19.88 -25.97
CA MET A 53 -5.40 19.70 -26.99
C MET A 53 -5.85 18.24 -27.17
N PHE A 54 -5.30 17.31 -26.38
CA PHE A 54 -5.68 15.90 -26.43
C PHE A 54 -6.95 15.63 -25.63
N ILE A 55 -7.73 14.64 -26.04
CA ILE A 55 -8.94 14.17 -25.34
C ILE A 55 -8.65 12.91 -24.50
N ASP A 56 -7.49 12.29 -24.72
CA ASP A 56 -7.12 11.05 -24.06
C ASP A 56 -6.98 11.19 -22.54
N PRO A 57 -7.45 10.19 -21.77
CA PRO A 57 -7.24 10.14 -20.33
C PRO A 57 -5.78 9.76 -20.02
N ILE A 58 -5.23 10.34 -18.95
CA ILE A 58 -3.91 10.04 -18.39
C ILE A 58 -4.04 9.75 -16.90
N GLU A 59 -3.24 8.82 -16.39
CA GLU A 59 -3.15 8.52 -14.96
C GLU A 59 -2.45 9.68 -14.23
N THR A 60 -3.07 10.18 -13.17
CA THR A 60 -2.54 11.25 -12.31
C THR A 60 -2.84 10.93 -10.84
N GLU A 61 -2.27 11.71 -9.92
CA GLU A 61 -2.49 11.56 -8.49
C GLU A 61 -2.98 12.86 -7.84
N LEU A 62 -3.86 12.70 -6.86
CA LEU A 62 -4.06 13.70 -5.81
C LEU A 62 -3.18 13.30 -4.63
N ASP A 63 -2.11 14.07 -4.38
CA ASP A 63 -1.09 13.77 -3.37
C ASP A 63 -1.20 14.64 -2.12
N LEU A 64 -1.16 14.01 -0.95
CA LEU A 64 -0.94 14.62 0.35
C LEU A 64 0.28 13.98 1.01
N THR A 65 1.46 14.53 0.71
CA THR A 65 2.70 14.20 1.43
C THR A 65 2.83 15.03 2.71
N TYR A 66 2.93 14.37 3.88
CA TYR A 66 2.95 15.05 5.17
C TYR A 66 4.17 15.95 5.36
N SER A 67 5.36 15.48 4.95
CA SER A 67 6.60 16.27 5.05
C SER A 67 6.54 17.59 4.27
N ARG A 68 5.75 17.65 3.18
CA ARG A 68 5.55 18.86 2.38
C ARG A 68 4.48 19.77 2.95
N ARG A 69 3.36 19.18 3.39
CA ARG A 69 2.18 19.92 3.83
C ARG A 69 2.31 20.44 5.27
N TYR A 70 3.06 19.73 6.13
CA TYR A 70 3.19 19.97 7.56
C TYR A 70 4.66 20.10 7.99
N LYS A 71 5.43 20.95 7.30
CA LYS A 71 6.89 21.11 7.51
C LYS A 71 7.32 21.38 8.96
N ASN A 72 6.47 22.00 9.77
CA ASN A 72 6.78 22.41 11.14
C ASN A 72 6.11 21.52 12.20
N VAL A 73 5.51 20.40 11.80
CA VAL A 73 4.87 19.48 12.74
C VAL A 73 5.80 18.29 12.95
N HIS A 74 6.21 18.08 14.19
CA HIS A 74 6.90 16.85 14.57
C HIS A 74 5.88 15.73 14.75
N MET A 75 6.05 14.64 14.02
CA MET A 75 5.28 13.42 14.28
C MET A 75 5.88 12.72 15.49
N PRO A 76 5.10 12.46 16.55
CA PRO A 76 5.57 11.67 17.68
C PRO A 76 5.85 10.24 17.23
N ASP A 77 6.81 9.58 17.88
CA ASP A 77 7.04 8.17 17.63
C ASP A 77 5.84 7.33 18.11
N ALA A 78 5.71 6.11 17.58
CA ALA A 78 4.65 5.20 17.94
C ALA A 78 4.61 4.93 19.45
N TYR A 79 5.78 4.80 20.10
CA TYR A 79 5.86 4.57 21.54
C TYR A 79 5.46 5.79 22.37
N ASP A 80 5.81 7.00 21.95
CA ASP A 80 5.40 8.23 22.64
C ASP A 80 3.88 8.33 22.69
N ARG A 81 3.23 8.02 21.56
CA ARG A 81 1.78 8.02 21.45
C ARG A 81 1.14 6.94 22.32
N LEU A 82 1.65 5.71 22.28
CA LEU A 82 1.12 4.60 23.06
C LEU A 82 1.26 4.84 24.57
N LEU A 83 2.40 5.36 25.03
CA LEU A 83 2.61 5.67 26.44
C LEU A 83 1.66 6.79 26.89
N LEU A 84 1.47 7.82 26.06
CA LEU A 84 0.51 8.87 26.32
C LEU A 84 -0.93 8.33 26.46
N ASP A 85 -1.32 7.39 25.59
CA ASP A 85 -2.65 6.76 25.65
C ASP A 85 -2.85 5.97 26.96
N VAL A 86 -1.81 5.33 27.51
CA VAL A 86 -1.85 4.68 28.84
C VAL A 86 -2.16 5.70 29.95
N PHE A 87 -1.50 6.86 29.92
CA PHE A 87 -1.74 7.91 30.92
C PHE A 87 -3.17 8.48 30.85
N TYR A 88 -3.74 8.56 29.64
CA TYR A 88 -5.14 8.96 29.46
C TYR A 88 -6.15 7.82 29.70
N GLY A 89 -5.69 6.61 29.99
CA GLY A 89 -6.56 5.44 30.16
C GLY A 89 -7.28 5.02 28.87
N THR A 90 -6.78 5.42 27.70
CA THR A 90 -7.37 5.09 26.41
C THR A 90 -6.76 3.81 25.86
N GLN A 91 -7.60 2.80 25.63
CA GLN A 91 -7.16 1.47 25.17
C GLN A 91 -7.35 1.24 23.66
N LEU A 92 -7.68 2.28 22.89
CA LEU A 92 -8.04 2.16 21.47
C LEU A 92 -6.91 1.62 20.58
N ASN A 93 -5.66 1.91 20.92
CA ASN A 93 -4.48 1.47 20.15
C ASN A 93 -3.85 0.19 20.70
N PHE A 94 -4.50 -0.48 21.64
CA PHE A 94 -4.03 -1.74 22.23
C PHE A 94 -4.87 -2.91 21.73
N VAL A 95 -4.19 -4.00 21.43
CA VAL A 95 -4.84 -5.23 20.97
C VAL A 95 -5.64 -5.84 22.12
N ARG A 96 -6.93 -6.11 21.88
CA ARG A 96 -7.80 -6.77 22.87
C ARG A 96 -7.59 -8.28 22.89
N SER A 97 -7.90 -8.95 24.00
CA SER A 97 -7.66 -10.38 24.17
C SER A 97 -8.40 -11.28 23.16
N ASP A 98 -9.61 -10.88 22.76
CA ASP A 98 -10.42 -11.56 21.75
C ASP A 98 -9.90 -11.33 20.32
N GLU A 99 -9.44 -10.11 19.99
CA GLU A 99 -8.75 -9.83 18.72
C GLU A 99 -7.49 -10.69 18.57
N LEU A 100 -6.72 -10.82 19.66
CA LEU A 100 -5.55 -11.68 19.70
C LEU A 100 -5.93 -13.15 19.49
N ALA A 101 -6.98 -13.63 20.16
CA ALA A 101 -7.46 -15.01 20.00
C ALA A 101 -7.90 -15.31 18.56
N GLU A 102 -8.61 -14.38 17.91
CA GLU A 102 -9.04 -14.55 16.52
C GLU A 102 -7.87 -14.49 15.52
N ALA A 103 -6.89 -13.61 15.74
CA ALA A 103 -5.67 -13.57 14.94
C ALA A 103 -4.94 -14.93 15.01
N TRP A 104 -4.75 -15.47 16.22
CA TRP A 104 -4.17 -16.80 16.39
C TRP A 104 -5.02 -17.89 15.74
N ARG A 105 -6.35 -17.86 15.89
CA ARG A 105 -7.24 -18.84 15.26
C ARG A 105 -7.07 -18.89 13.74
N ILE A 106 -6.86 -17.75 13.08
CA ILE A 106 -6.67 -17.67 11.63
C ILE A 106 -5.30 -18.22 11.21
N PHE A 107 -4.22 -17.86 11.89
CA PHE A 107 -2.85 -18.21 11.48
C PHE A 107 -2.36 -19.57 11.98
N THR A 108 -2.89 -20.07 13.10
CA THR A 108 -2.41 -21.32 13.74
C THR A 108 -2.47 -22.54 12.81
N PRO A 109 -3.56 -22.80 12.05
CA PRO A 109 -3.61 -23.96 11.16
C PRO A 109 -2.54 -23.90 10.07
N VAL A 110 -2.24 -22.71 9.55
CA VAL A 110 -1.22 -22.50 8.51
C VAL A 110 0.19 -22.73 9.09
N LEU A 111 0.45 -22.21 10.30
CA LEU A 111 1.73 -22.41 10.99
C LEU A 111 1.97 -23.90 11.33
N HIS A 112 0.96 -24.60 11.84
CA HIS A 112 1.07 -26.03 12.13
C HIS A 112 1.30 -26.87 10.87
N ALA A 113 0.63 -26.55 9.75
CA ALA A 113 0.88 -27.22 8.48
C ALA A 113 2.32 -26.98 8.00
N TYR A 114 2.81 -25.75 8.11
CA TYR A 114 4.18 -25.39 7.75
C TYR A 114 5.22 -26.15 8.58
N ASP A 115 5.03 -26.24 9.90
CA ASP A 115 5.94 -26.95 10.81
C ASP A 115 5.92 -28.48 10.60
N ALA A 116 4.75 -29.05 10.26
CA ALA A 116 4.60 -30.48 10.00
C ALA A 116 5.22 -30.90 8.66
N GLU A 117 4.94 -30.15 7.59
CA GLU A 117 5.39 -30.46 6.23
C GLU A 117 6.83 -29.99 5.96
N LYS A 118 7.37 -29.10 6.80
CA LYS A 118 8.70 -28.47 6.63
C LYS A 118 8.90 -27.92 5.22
N ILE A 119 7.90 -27.19 4.74
CA ILE A 119 7.87 -26.63 3.39
C ILE A 119 9.08 -25.71 3.21
N GLU A 120 9.93 -25.99 2.23
CA GLU A 120 11.05 -25.11 1.92
C GLU A 120 10.55 -23.81 1.28
N PRO A 121 10.92 -22.64 1.84
CA PRO A 121 10.51 -21.37 1.28
C PRO A 121 11.17 -21.12 -0.08
N VAL A 122 10.41 -20.53 -1.01
CA VAL A 122 10.92 -20.18 -2.34
C VAL A 122 12.03 -19.14 -2.21
N LYS A 123 13.19 -19.45 -2.80
CA LYS A 123 14.36 -18.57 -2.77
C LYS A 123 14.15 -17.39 -3.72
N TYR A 124 14.55 -16.20 -3.27
CA TYR A 124 14.58 -14.99 -4.07
C TYR A 124 15.93 -14.29 -3.93
N LYS A 125 16.30 -13.51 -4.94
CA LYS A 125 17.57 -12.77 -4.94
C LYS A 125 17.48 -11.57 -4.00
N PHE A 126 18.58 -11.27 -3.31
CA PHE A 126 18.67 -10.08 -2.45
C PHE A 126 18.32 -8.80 -3.23
N GLY A 127 17.46 -7.95 -2.64
CA GLY A 127 17.04 -6.68 -3.21
C GLY A 127 15.98 -6.79 -4.30
N THR A 128 15.37 -7.97 -4.51
CA THR A 128 14.17 -8.09 -5.37
C THR A 128 12.89 -7.87 -4.57
N ARG A 129 11.75 -7.78 -5.26
CA ARG A 129 10.42 -7.69 -4.64
C ARG A 129 9.92 -9.00 -4.03
N GLY A 130 10.75 -10.04 -4.01
CA GLY A 130 10.40 -11.40 -3.57
C GLY A 130 10.36 -12.40 -4.74
N PRO A 131 9.73 -13.57 -4.53
CA PRO A 131 9.59 -14.62 -5.54
C PRO A 131 8.47 -14.30 -6.54
N THR A 132 8.66 -14.68 -7.81
CA THR A 132 7.69 -14.44 -8.90
C THR A 132 6.35 -15.15 -8.65
N GLU A 133 6.36 -16.24 -7.87
CA GLU A 133 5.19 -16.98 -7.41
C GLU A 133 4.23 -16.12 -6.59
N ALA A 134 4.74 -15.14 -5.83
CA ALA A 134 3.91 -14.21 -5.08
C ALA A 134 3.10 -13.30 -6.01
N ASP A 135 3.73 -12.79 -7.08
CA ASP A 135 3.06 -11.98 -8.09
C ASP A 135 1.99 -12.78 -8.85
N LYS A 136 2.30 -14.05 -9.19
CA LYS A 136 1.33 -14.96 -9.82
C LYS A 136 0.10 -15.20 -8.94
N LEU A 137 0.29 -15.45 -7.65
CA LEU A 137 -0.81 -15.66 -6.71
C LEU A 137 -1.75 -14.44 -6.64
N ILE A 138 -1.18 -13.24 -6.62
CA ILE A 138 -1.95 -11.99 -6.57
C ILE A 138 -2.79 -11.81 -7.85
N VAL A 139 -2.20 -12.09 -9.01
CA VAL A 139 -2.87 -11.99 -10.31
C VAL A 139 -3.95 -13.06 -10.46
N GLU A 140 -3.67 -14.31 -10.08
CA GLU A 140 -4.61 -15.43 -10.16
C GLU A 140 -5.86 -15.18 -9.31
N LYS A 141 -5.69 -14.65 -8.10
CA LYS A 141 -6.81 -14.30 -7.22
C LYS A 141 -7.52 -13.01 -7.64
N GLY A 142 -7.00 -12.29 -8.64
CA GLY A 142 -7.59 -11.06 -9.16
C GLY A 142 -7.56 -9.88 -8.17
N TYR A 143 -6.74 -9.96 -7.12
CA TYR A 143 -6.67 -8.94 -6.06
C TYR A 143 -6.03 -7.64 -6.53
N TYR A 144 -5.13 -7.73 -7.51
CA TYR A 144 -4.42 -6.56 -8.01
C TYR A 144 -4.08 -6.75 -9.49
N LYS A 145 -4.40 -5.74 -10.30
CA LYS A 145 -3.89 -5.61 -11.66
C LYS A 145 -2.67 -4.68 -11.63
N TYR A 146 -1.52 -5.18 -12.06
CA TYR A 146 -0.32 -4.37 -12.24
C TYR A 146 -0.52 -3.41 -13.41
N SER A 147 -0.32 -2.12 -13.18
CA SER A 147 -0.18 -1.10 -14.23
C SER A 147 1.24 -0.50 -14.16
N ASP A 148 2.03 -0.73 -15.21
CA ASP A 148 3.37 -0.12 -15.35
C ASP A 148 3.30 1.29 -15.95
N THR A 149 2.09 1.84 -16.12
CA THR A 149 1.82 3.16 -16.71
C THR A 149 2.11 4.31 -15.75
N TYR A 150 2.15 4.04 -14.45
CA TYR A 150 2.25 5.06 -13.42
C TYR A 150 3.70 5.34 -13.02
N ILE A 151 4.16 6.57 -13.24
CA ILE A 151 5.45 7.07 -12.75
C ILE A 151 5.18 8.13 -11.68
N TRP A 152 5.33 7.76 -10.41
CA TRP A 152 5.27 8.74 -9.32
C TRP A 152 6.50 9.66 -9.39
N SER A 153 6.28 10.93 -9.73
CA SER A 153 7.32 11.94 -9.66
C SER A 153 7.13 12.76 -8.39
N SER A 154 8.07 12.65 -7.45
CA SER A 154 8.09 13.53 -6.29
C SER A 154 8.23 15.00 -6.71
N ASN A 155 8.73 15.33 -7.90
CA ASN A 155 8.88 16.71 -8.33
C ASN A 155 7.66 17.21 -9.10
N CYS A 156 6.58 17.54 -8.38
CA CYS A 156 5.60 18.49 -8.88
C CYS A 156 6.20 19.91 -8.77
N LYS A 157 7.21 20.22 -9.58
CA LYS A 157 7.43 21.61 -9.98
C LYS A 157 6.29 21.89 -10.95
N ALA A 158 5.31 22.67 -10.52
CA ALA A 158 4.40 23.30 -11.45
C ALA A 158 5.27 23.98 -12.52
N ALA A 159 5.27 23.43 -13.73
CA ALA A 159 5.81 24.10 -14.88
C ALA A 159 4.90 25.31 -15.12
N LEU A 160 5.34 26.47 -14.64
CA LEU A 160 4.94 27.77 -15.15
C LEU A 160 5.70 28.03 -16.46
#